data_AF-A0A7V4N8W5-F1
#
_entry.id   AF-A0A7V4N8W5-F1
#
_cell.length_a   1.000
_cell.length_b   1.000
_cell.length_c   1.000
_cell.angle_alpha   90.00
_cell.angle_beta   90.00
_cell.angle_gamma   90.00
#
_symmetry.space_group_name_H-M   'P 1'
#
loop_
_entity.id
_entity.type
_entity.pdbx_description
1 polymer ?
#
loop_
_entity_poly.entity_id
_entity_poly.type
_entity_poly.pdbx_seq_one_letter_code
_entity_poly.pdbx_strand_id
1 'polypeptide(L)'
;MLRILALVQGHFGERKTEVWKEKGPKEWVVEVLRLKGPFPLVVEDVNEFLPPEIPLADLVISLGEEAGVLEVVPEVVRRAQAKALLLPVDNRVWVPPGLVKQVERALVREGVAVSSPVPFCSLKESDSSNPFIREFARYFGLPEVELKVEGERIVGGSVMRSAPCGSTYFVVENLRGERIQDAEEKAGLLHHNYPCLATMTIDWQFQDTLMHRAGYFVKESVRRALKGSLKR
;
A
#
# COMPACT_ATOMS: atom_id res chain seq x y z
N MET A 1 10.37 1.56 -17.54
CA MET A 1 11.05 1.98 -16.31
C MET A 1 10.06 2.83 -15.53
N LEU A 2 9.62 2.38 -14.35
CA LEU A 2 8.66 3.12 -13.53
C LEU A 2 9.41 3.99 -12.51
N ARG A 3 9.17 5.30 -12.51
CA ARG A 3 9.68 6.23 -11.50
C ARG A 3 8.60 6.53 -10.48
N ILE A 4 8.86 6.18 -9.23
CA ILE A 4 7.97 6.37 -8.09
C ILE A 4 8.52 7.50 -7.23
N LEU A 5 7.68 8.47 -6.91
CA LEU A 5 7.94 9.45 -5.86
C LEU A 5 7.03 9.18 -4.66
N ALA A 6 7.61 8.68 -3.58
CA ALA A 6 6.89 8.43 -2.34
C ALA A 6 6.97 9.66 -1.41
N LEU A 7 5.81 10.18 -1.01
CA LEU A 7 5.73 11.25 -0.03
C LEU A 7 5.62 10.62 1.34
N VAL A 8 6.67 10.73 2.15
CA VAL A 8 6.76 9.99 3.41
C VAL A 8 6.72 10.95 4.59
N GLN A 9 5.89 10.61 5.56
CA GLN A 9 5.93 11.16 6.90
C GLN A 9 6.09 10.00 7.87
N GLY A 10 7.06 10.07 8.79
CA GLY A 10 7.30 9.01 9.76
C GLY A 10 7.94 7.73 9.20
N HIS A 11 8.08 6.74 10.07
CA HIS A 11 8.88 5.53 9.80
C HIS A 11 8.15 4.48 8.95
N PHE A 12 6.82 4.45 8.98
CA PHE A 12 6.05 3.43 8.24
C PHE A 12 6.13 3.64 6.73
N GLY A 13 6.13 4.90 6.28
CA GLY A 13 6.34 5.23 4.89
C GLY A 13 7.73 4.83 4.40
N GLU A 14 8.77 5.09 5.20
CA GLU A 14 10.15 4.71 4.86
C GLU A 14 10.28 3.20 4.65
N ARG A 15 9.77 2.40 5.59
CA ARG A 15 9.78 0.93 5.49
C ARG A 15 9.09 0.40 4.24
N LYS A 16 7.95 0.99 3.85
CA LYS A 16 7.26 0.63 2.60
C LYS A 16 8.20 0.86 1.41
N THR A 17 8.87 1.99 1.34
CA THR A 17 9.79 2.30 0.23
C THR A 17 11.01 1.40 0.18
N GLU A 18 11.54 0.96 1.33
CA GLU A 18 12.62 -0.03 1.40
C GLU A 18 12.17 -1.37 0.81
N VAL A 19 10.98 -1.85 1.17
CA VAL A 19 10.40 -3.06 0.59
C VAL A 19 10.23 -2.93 -0.91
N TRP A 20 9.82 -1.77 -1.43
CA TRP A 20 9.66 -1.57 -2.87
C TRP A 20 10.99 -1.58 -3.62
N LYS A 21 12.03 -0.98 -3.02
CA LYS A 21 13.40 -1.00 -3.57
C LYS A 21 13.99 -2.41 -3.57
N GLU A 22 13.72 -3.19 -2.53
CA GLU A 22 14.28 -4.53 -2.36
C GLU A 22 13.52 -5.58 -3.19
N LYS A 23 12.19 -5.54 -3.19
CA LYS A 23 11.32 -6.59 -3.73
C LYS A 23 10.63 -6.21 -5.04
N GLY A 24 10.66 -4.94 -5.44
CA GLY A 24 10.15 -4.48 -6.73
C GLY A 24 11.10 -4.84 -7.89
N PRO A 25 10.66 -4.65 -9.14
CA PRO A 25 11.52 -4.71 -10.32
C PRO A 25 12.77 -3.84 -10.16
N LYS A 26 13.92 -4.35 -10.62
CA LYS A 26 15.22 -3.66 -10.51
C LYS A 26 15.28 -2.37 -11.32
N GLU A 27 14.43 -2.27 -12.33
CA GLU A 27 14.27 -1.11 -13.20
C GLU A 27 13.42 -0.02 -12.56
N TRP A 28 12.81 -0.24 -11.39
CA TRP A 28 12.09 0.82 -10.70
C TRP A 28 13.06 1.80 -10.06
N VAL A 29 12.73 3.09 -10.18
CA VAL A 29 13.40 4.15 -9.43
C VAL A 29 12.43 4.62 -8.37
N VAL A 30 12.80 4.44 -7.09
CA VAL A 30 11.96 4.83 -5.95
C VAL A 30 12.63 5.99 -5.21
N GLU A 31 12.15 7.19 -5.48
CA GLU A 31 12.55 8.42 -4.79
C GLU A 31 11.65 8.68 -3.58
N VAL A 32 12.22 9.31 -2.56
CA VAL A 32 11.51 9.61 -1.31
C VAL A 32 11.58 11.10 -1.03
N LEU A 33 10.42 11.75 -1.02
CA LEU A 33 10.26 13.10 -0.50
C LEU A 33 9.79 13.01 0.95
N ARG A 34 10.65 13.39 1.89
CA ARG A 34 10.32 13.45 3.32
C ARG A 34 9.60 14.75 3.63
N LEU A 35 8.38 14.64 4.13
CA LEU A 35 7.59 15.78 4.56
C LEU A 35 7.81 16.03 6.05
N LYS A 36 8.02 17.29 6.42
CA LYS A 36 8.15 17.73 7.81
C LYS A 36 6.84 18.40 8.21
N GLY A 37 6.08 17.73 9.09
CA GLY A 37 4.90 18.31 9.71
C GLY A 37 5.24 19.20 10.91
N PRO A 38 4.22 19.75 11.58
CA PRO A 38 2.79 19.56 11.29
C PRO A 38 2.33 20.36 10.06
N PHE A 39 1.29 19.87 9.38
CA PHE A 39 0.61 20.61 8.30
C PHE A 39 -0.66 21.29 8.83
N PRO A 40 -0.94 22.54 8.43
CA PRO A 40 -2.22 23.18 8.73
C PRO A 40 -3.37 22.50 7.98
N LEU A 41 -4.61 22.79 8.40
CA LEU A 41 -5.81 22.31 7.71
C LEU A 41 -5.96 22.89 6.30
N VAL A 42 -5.43 24.09 6.08
CA VAL A 42 -5.40 24.79 4.79
C VAL A 42 -3.99 25.33 4.62
N VAL A 43 -3.34 24.97 3.52
CA VAL A 43 -2.00 25.45 3.18
C VAL A 43 -2.13 26.67 2.28
N GLU A 44 -1.69 27.83 2.75
CA GLU A 44 -1.71 29.08 1.97
C GLU A 44 -0.59 29.11 0.93
N ASP A 45 0.64 28.77 1.33
CA ASP A 45 1.78 28.61 0.43
C ASP A 45 2.40 27.22 0.57
N VAL A 46 2.24 26.40 -0.47
CA VAL A 46 2.82 25.06 -0.56
C VAL A 46 4.34 25.04 -0.55
N ASN A 47 5.01 26.15 -0.92
CA ASN A 47 6.46 26.26 -0.94
C ASN A 47 7.08 26.28 0.46
N GLU A 48 6.30 26.57 1.51
CA GLU A 48 6.76 26.46 2.90
C GLU A 48 6.99 25.00 3.32
N PHE A 49 6.29 24.06 2.67
CA PHE A 49 6.28 22.64 3.02
C PHE A 49 7.00 21.75 2.00
N LEU A 50 7.19 22.25 0.78
CA LEU A 50 7.80 21.51 -0.32
C LEU A 50 9.18 22.09 -0.66
N PRO A 51 10.16 21.24 -1.01
CA PRO A 51 11.41 21.73 -1.56
C PRO A 51 11.17 22.45 -2.89
N PRO A 52 12.09 23.35 -3.29
CA PRO A 52 11.98 24.07 -4.56
C PRO A 52 12.00 23.13 -5.76
N GLU A 53 12.77 22.03 -5.68
CA GLU A 53 12.89 21.03 -6.72
C GLU A 53 12.20 19.74 -6.30
N ILE A 54 11.32 19.24 -7.17
CA ILE A 54 10.64 17.96 -7.05
C ILE A 54 11.12 17.07 -8.19
N PRO A 55 11.62 15.85 -7.91
CA PRO A 55 12.08 14.96 -8.95
C PRO A 55 10.92 14.54 -9.87
N LEU A 56 11.22 14.37 -11.16
CA LEU A 56 10.25 13.85 -12.12
C LEU A 56 9.88 12.41 -11.78
N ALA A 57 8.59 12.11 -11.80
CA ALA A 57 8.06 10.78 -11.51
C ALA A 57 6.92 10.42 -12.46
N ASP A 58 6.66 9.13 -12.61
CA ASP A 58 5.51 8.63 -13.38
C ASP A 58 4.32 8.38 -12.43
N LEU A 59 4.62 7.93 -11.22
CA LEU A 59 3.68 7.62 -10.14
C LEU A 59 4.08 8.34 -8.84
N VAL A 60 3.17 9.12 -8.28
CA VAL A 60 3.29 9.64 -6.90
C VAL A 60 2.50 8.75 -5.95
N ILE A 61 3.05 8.45 -4.77
CA ILE A 61 2.36 7.71 -3.72
C ILE A 61 2.40 8.53 -2.43
N SER A 62 1.25 8.95 -1.93
CA SER A 62 1.18 9.70 -0.66
C SER A 62 1.13 8.74 0.53
N LEU A 63 2.12 8.83 1.41
CA LEU A 63 2.23 8.09 2.67
C LEU A 63 2.30 9.07 3.85
N GLY A 64 1.54 10.16 3.77
CA GLY A 64 1.38 11.13 4.85
C GLY A 64 0.66 10.53 6.06
N GLU A 65 1.04 10.98 7.25
CA GLU A 65 0.48 10.54 8.54
C GLU A 65 -0.34 11.66 9.21
N GLU A 66 -0.80 12.64 8.43
CA GLU A 66 -1.76 13.67 8.83
C GLU A 66 -2.56 14.22 7.63
N ALA A 67 -3.74 14.80 7.89
CA ALA A 67 -4.67 15.25 6.84
C ALA A 67 -4.10 16.36 5.95
N GLY A 68 -3.37 17.31 6.54
CA GLY A 68 -2.85 18.48 5.82
C GLY A 68 -1.84 18.14 4.71
N VAL A 69 -1.26 16.94 4.73
CA VAL A 69 -0.40 16.46 3.61
C VAL A 69 -1.18 16.44 2.29
N LEU A 70 -2.48 16.12 2.31
CA LEU A 70 -3.29 16.08 1.08
C LEU A 70 -3.39 17.43 0.38
N GLU A 71 -3.21 18.55 1.09
CA GLU A 71 -3.24 19.90 0.50
C GLU A 71 -2.04 20.16 -0.43
N VAL A 72 -0.89 19.55 -0.15
CA VAL A 72 0.31 19.72 -0.99
C VAL A 72 0.45 18.65 -2.08
N VAL A 73 -0.29 17.54 -1.99
CA VAL A 73 -0.20 16.43 -2.95
C VAL A 73 -0.45 16.88 -4.40
N PRO A 74 -1.51 17.67 -4.73
CA PRO A 74 -1.74 18.11 -6.10
C PRO A 74 -0.54 18.87 -6.68
N GLU A 75 0.10 19.72 -5.88
CA GLU A 75 1.26 20.48 -6.31
C GLU A 75 2.46 19.57 -6.56
N VAL A 76 2.72 18.60 -5.68
CA VAL A 76 3.79 17.63 -5.88
C VAL A 76 3.57 16.84 -7.17
N VAL A 77 2.35 16.39 -7.44
CA VAL A 77 1.99 15.68 -8.68
C VAL A 77 2.29 16.53 -9.91
N ARG A 78 1.91 17.82 -9.89
CA ARG A 78 2.17 18.76 -10.99
C ARG A 78 3.66 18.99 -11.20
N ARG A 79 4.42 19.29 -10.15
CA ARG A 79 5.88 19.54 -10.23
C ARG A 79 6.66 18.30 -10.64
N ALA A 80 6.25 17.11 -10.18
CA ALA A 80 6.81 15.84 -10.61
C ALA A 80 6.41 15.45 -12.05
N GLN A 81 5.45 16.16 -12.65
CA GLN A 81 4.81 15.84 -13.94
C GLN A 81 4.23 14.42 -14.00
N ALA A 82 3.79 13.92 -12.85
CA ALA A 82 3.31 12.54 -12.72
C ALA A 82 2.00 12.33 -13.46
N LYS A 83 1.81 11.12 -13.97
CA LYS A 83 0.60 10.70 -14.69
C LYS A 83 -0.35 9.88 -13.83
N ALA A 84 0.11 9.50 -12.64
CA ALA A 84 -0.64 8.72 -11.70
C ALA A 84 -0.38 9.14 -10.25
N LEU A 85 -1.41 9.00 -9.42
CA LEU A 85 -1.36 9.19 -7.98
C LEU A 85 -2.01 7.98 -7.28
N LEU A 86 -1.32 7.43 -6.29
CA LEU A 86 -1.91 6.55 -5.28
C LEU A 86 -2.10 7.33 -3.97
N LEU A 87 -3.31 7.27 -3.43
CA LEU A 87 -3.70 7.81 -2.12
C LEU A 87 -4.20 6.69 -1.20
N PRO A 88 -3.30 5.85 -0.65
CA PRO A 88 -3.72 4.75 0.19
C PRO A 88 -4.36 5.22 1.49
N VAL A 89 -5.54 4.70 1.80
CA VAL A 89 -6.31 5.06 2.99
C VAL A 89 -6.06 4.00 4.07
N ASP A 90 -4.92 4.09 4.74
CA ASP A 90 -4.60 3.23 5.90
C ASP A 90 -5.20 3.80 7.20
N ASN A 91 -5.53 5.10 7.24
CA ASN A 91 -6.20 5.77 8.35
C ASN A 91 -7.07 6.93 7.81
N ARG A 92 -8.39 6.91 8.07
CA ARG A 92 -9.31 7.95 7.59
C ARG A 92 -9.12 9.31 8.25
N VAL A 93 -8.46 9.38 9.40
CA VAL A 93 -8.09 10.66 10.03
C VAL A 93 -7.02 11.37 9.20
N TRP A 94 -6.07 10.62 8.62
CA TRP A 94 -5.01 11.17 7.78
C TRP A 94 -5.42 11.32 6.32
N VAL A 95 -6.36 10.49 5.86
CA VAL A 95 -6.83 10.52 4.48
C VAL A 95 -8.37 10.63 4.46
N PRO A 96 -8.93 11.79 4.84
CA PRO A 96 -10.39 11.98 4.92
C PRO A 96 -11.06 11.84 3.55
N PRO A 97 -12.23 11.15 3.45
CA PRO A 97 -12.92 10.95 2.16
C PRO A 97 -13.27 12.24 1.41
N GLY A 98 -13.52 13.35 2.14
CA GLY A 98 -13.76 14.66 1.54
C GLY A 98 -12.55 15.20 0.80
N LEU A 99 -11.38 15.20 1.45
CA LEU A 99 -10.11 15.66 0.87
C LEU A 99 -9.68 14.75 -0.30
N VAL A 100 -9.85 13.42 -0.18
CA VAL A 100 -9.58 12.48 -1.29
C VAL A 100 -10.38 12.88 -2.54
N LYS A 101 -11.68 13.10 -2.40
CA LYS A 101 -12.54 13.51 -3.54
C LYS A 101 -12.14 14.87 -4.11
N GLN A 102 -11.64 15.79 -3.29
CA GLN A 102 -11.15 17.09 -3.77
C GLN A 102 -9.88 16.93 -4.61
N VAL A 103 -8.89 16.19 -4.09
CA VAL A 103 -7.64 15.88 -4.81
C VAL A 103 -7.91 15.11 -6.10
N GLU A 104 -8.75 14.08 -6.05
CA GLU A 104 -9.16 13.31 -7.23
C GLU A 104 -9.78 14.20 -8.31
N ARG A 105 -10.75 15.05 -7.95
CA ARG A 105 -11.42 15.93 -8.91
C ARG A 105 -10.46 16.93 -9.54
N ALA A 106 -9.51 17.46 -8.77
CA ALA A 106 -8.51 18.40 -9.28
C ALA A 106 -7.61 17.71 -10.32
N LEU A 107 -7.03 16.57 -9.96
CA LEU A 107 -6.02 15.88 -10.78
C LEU A 107 -6.60 15.14 -11.97
N VAL A 108 -7.81 14.56 -11.86
CA VAL A 108 -8.47 13.88 -13.00
C VAL A 108 -8.79 14.86 -14.13
N ARG A 109 -9.15 16.11 -13.81
CA ARG A 109 -9.37 17.17 -14.83
C ARG A 109 -8.10 17.53 -15.57
N GLU A 110 -6.94 17.31 -14.96
CA GLU A 110 -5.62 17.52 -15.54
C GLU A 110 -5.08 16.25 -16.26
N GLY A 111 -5.88 15.18 -16.34
CA GLY A 111 -5.52 13.93 -17.02
C GLY A 111 -4.64 12.99 -16.18
N VAL A 112 -4.53 13.22 -14.86
CA VAL A 112 -3.82 12.33 -13.94
C VAL A 112 -4.77 11.25 -13.44
N ALA A 113 -4.34 9.99 -13.51
CA ALA A 113 -5.11 8.88 -12.95
C ALA A 113 -4.92 8.83 -11.42
N VAL A 114 -6.00 8.69 -10.66
CA VAL A 114 -5.95 8.62 -9.20
C VAL A 114 -6.61 7.31 -8.74
N SER A 115 -6.00 6.64 -7.76
CA SER A 115 -6.60 5.51 -7.06
C SER A 115 -6.35 5.59 -5.55
N SER A 116 -7.39 5.38 -4.77
CA SER A 116 -7.37 5.51 -3.31
C SER A 116 -7.79 4.19 -2.61
N PRO A 117 -6.93 3.16 -2.60
CA PRO A 117 -7.25 1.86 -2.02
C PRO A 117 -7.48 1.93 -0.50
N VAL A 118 -8.41 1.13 0.03
CA VAL A 118 -8.78 1.12 1.46
C VAL A 118 -8.78 -0.32 2.05
N PRO A 119 -7.76 -0.71 2.85
CA PRO A 119 -6.44 -0.08 3.05
C PRO A 119 -5.52 -0.24 1.82
N PHE A 120 -4.24 0.16 1.92
CA PHE A 120 -3.31 0.10 0.78
C PHE A 120 -3.21 -1.29 0.13
N CYS A 121 -3.16 -2.35 0.94
CA CYS A 121 -3.12 -3.73 0.45
C CYS A 121 -4.45 -4.22 -0.14
N SER A 122 -5.45 -3.36 -0.35
CA SER A 122 -6.63 -3.69 -1.16
C SER A 122 -6.46 -3.41 -2.66
N LEU A 123 -5.39 -2.69 -3.05
CA LEU A 123 -5.13 -2.29 -4.43
C LEU A 123 -5.04 -3.49 -5.37
N LYS A 124 -5.74 -3.41 -6.50
CA LYS A 124 -5.72 -4.39 -7.59
C LYS A 124 -5.35 -3.72 -8.90
N GLU A 125 -4.82 -4.50 -9.84
CA GLU A 125 -4.62 -4.03 -11.22
C GLU A 125 -5.90 -3.52 -11.88
N SER A 126 -7.07 -4.07 -11.51
CA SER A 126 -8.37 -3.65 -12.05
C SER A 126 -8.82 -2.27 -11.58
N ASP A 127 -8.17 -1.69 -10.56
CA ASP A 127 -8.60 -0.43 -9.97
C ASP A 127 -8.22 0.79 -10.82
N SER A 128 -7.39 0.60 -11.86
CA SER A 128 -7.02 1.65 -12.80
C SER A 128 -6.68 1.10 -14.17
N SER A 129 -7.01 1.84 -15.24
CA SER A 129 -6.48 1.58 -16.58
C SER A 129 -5.09 2.16 -16.81
N ASN A 130 -4.60 3.02 -15.90
CA ASN A 130 -3.29 3.66 -16.02
C ASN A 130 -2.15 2.62 -15.88
N PRO A 131 -1.17 2.61 -16.81
CA PRO A 131 -0.13 1.59 -16.83
C PRO A 131 0.76 1.61 -15.58
N PHE A 132 1.01 2.78 -14.98
CA PHE A 132 1.89 2.91 -13.81
C PHE A 132 1.26 2.38 -12.54
N ILE A 133 -0.04 2.65 -12.33
CA ILE A 133 -0.79 2.08 -11.19
C ILE A 133 -0.90 0.57 -11.35
N ARG A 134 -1.19 0.08 -12.56
CA ARG A 134 -1.25 -1.36 -12.85
C ARG A 134 0.08 -2.05 -12.63
N GLU A 135 1.17 -1.45 -13.10
CA GLU A 135 2.51 -2.00 -12.89
C GLU A 135 2.85 -2.10 -11.41
N PHE A 136 2.59 -1.06 -10.61
CA PHE A 136 2.76 -1.13 -9.16
C PHE A 136 1.90 -2.24 -8.53
N ALA A 137 0.62 -2.29 -8.92
CA ALA A 137 -0.37 -3.23 -8.42
C ALA A 137 -0.11 -4.70 -8.81
N ARG A 138 0.81 -5.00 -9.74
CA ARG A 138 1.24 -6.38 -10.01
C ARG A 138 2.11 -6.95 -8.89
N TYR A 139 2.94 -6.10 -8.27
CA TYR A 139 3.92 -6.51 -7.27
C TYR A 139 3.45 -6.18 -5.84
N PHE A 140 2.73 -5.06 -5.69
CA PHE A 140 2.30 -4.54 -4.40
C PHE A 140 0.82 -4.16 -4.39
N GLY A 141 0.03 -4.82 -3.54
CA GLY A 141 -1.41 -4.63 -3.46
C GLY A 141 -2.09 -5.77 -2.72
N LEU A 142 -3.17 -6.32 -3.28
CA LEU A 142 -3.91 -7.44 -2.72
C LEU A 142 -3.05 -8.72 -2.68
N PRO A 143 -2.68 -9.26 -1.50
CA PRO A 143 -1.78 -10.39 -1.37
C PRO A 143 -2.11 -11.60 -2.24
N GLU A 144 -1.11 -12.17 -2.90
CA GLU A 144 -1.19 -13.39 -3.69
C GLU A 144 0.05 -14.25 -3.46
N VAL A 145 -0.16 -15.49 -3.01
CA VAL A 145 0.90 -16.39 -2.57
C VAL A 145 0.69 -17.79 -3.14
N GLU A 146 1.80 -18.51 -3.30
CA GLU A 146 1.80 -19.95 -3.56
C GLU A 146 2.50 -20.64 -2.38
N LEU A 147 1.91 -21.73 -1.90
CA LEU A 147 2.46 -22.49 -0.77
C LEU A 147 2.82 -23.90 -1.22
N LYS A 148 3.99 -24.36 -0.79
CA LYS A 148 4.48 -25.73 -1.00
C LYS A 148 4.13 -26.55 0.23
N VAL A 149 3.53 -27.72 -0.01
CA VAL A 149 2.97 -28.58 1.03
C VAL A 149 3.51 -30.00 0.87
N GLU A 150 3.93 -30.62 1.98
CA GLU A 150 4.28 -32.04 2.06
C GLU A 150 3.50 -32.69 3.21
N GLY A 151 2.71 -33.72 2.89
CA GLY A 151 1.74 -34.28 3.84
C GLY A 151 0.76 -33.20 4.32
N GLU A 152 0.75 -32.96 5.64
CA GLU A 152 -0.13 -31.98 6.28
C GLU A 152 0.56 -30.66 6.64
N ARG A 153 1.78 -30.43 6.16
CA ARG A 153 2.61 -29.27 6.58
C ARG A 153 3.08 -28.41 5.41
N ILE A 154 3.18 -27.11 5.67
CA ILE A 154 3.78 -26.15 4.75
C ILE A 154 5.31 -26.27 4.84
N VAL A 155 5.97 -26.53 3.73
CA VAL A 155 7.44 -26.64 3.65
C VAL A 155 8.10 -25.39 3.06
N GLY A 156 7.32 -24.52 2.43
CA GLY A 156 7.77 -23.23 1.92
C GLY A 156 6.68 -22.50 1.13
N GLY A 157 7.04 -21.39 0.49
CA GLY A 157 6.12 -20.64 -0.35
C GLY A 157 6.81 -19.53 -1.14
N SER A 158 6.09 -18.97 -2.10
CA SER A 158 6.47 -17.81 -2.90
C SER A 158 5.37 -16.74 -2.79
N VAL A 159 5.79 -15.48 -2.80
CA VAL A 159 4.88 -14.33 -2.83
C VAL A 159 4.85 -13.80 -4.25
N MET A 160 3.69 -13.92 -4.90
CA MET A 160 3.47 -13.41 -6.26
C MET A 160 3.12 -11.92 -6.24
N ARG A 161 2.37 -11.50 -5.21
CA ARG A 161 2.07 -10.10 -4.91
C ARG A 161 2.01 -9.90 -3.41
N SER A 162 2.74 -8.91 -2.89
CA SER A 162 2.76 -8.60 -1.47
C SER A 162 1.82 -7.44 -1.13
N ALA A 163 1.36 -7.37 0.12
CA ALA A 163 0.96 -6.09 0.69
C ALA A 163 2.10 -5.05 0.53
N PRO A 164 1.81 -3.77 0.24
CA PRO A 164 2.85 -2.76 -0.01
C PRO A 164 3.81 -2.53 1.17
N CYS A 165 3.42 -2.88 2.40
CA CYS A 165 4.28 -2.78 3.57
C CYS A 165 5.23 -3.98 3.77
N GLY A 166 5.14 -5.03 2.94
CA GLY A 166 5.95 -6.24 3.06
C GLY A 166 5.41 -7.31 4.00
N SER A 167 4.26 -7.09 4.66
CA SER A 167 3.70 -8.05 5.63
C SER A 167 3.44 -9.44 5.03
N THR A 168 3.13 -9.53 3.74
CA THR A 168 2.91 -10.82 3.07
C THR A 168 4.19 -11.68 3.02
N TYR A 169 5.35 -11.06 2.76
CA TYR A 169 6.64 -11.78 2.80
C TYR A 169 6.90 -12.33 4.20
N PHE A 170 6.71 -11.50 5.23
CA PHE A 170 6.86 -11.90 6.62
C PHE A 170 5.94 -13.08 6.97
N VAL A 171 4.66 -13.03 6.59
CA VAL A 171 3.70 -14.10 6.86
C VAL A 171 4.14 -15.40 6.17
N VAL A 172 4.46 -15.38 4.87
CA VAL A 172 4.82 -16.59 4.12
C VAL A 172 6.09 -17.23 4.67
N GLU A 173 7.10 -16.45 5.04
CA GLU A 173 8.33 -16.95 5.66
C GLU A 173 8.03 -17.68 6.98
N ASN A 174 7.13 -17.13 7.80
CA ASN A 174 6.80 -17.64 9.13
C ASN A 174 5.69 -18.71 9.15
N LEU A 175 5.14 -19.08 7.99
CA LEU A 175 4.21 -20.22 7.85
C LEU A 175 4.93 -21.55 7.66
N ARG A 176 6.25 -21.56 7.44
CA ARG A 176 7.01 -22.79 7.27
C ARG A 176 6.94 -23.67 8.51
N GLY A 177 6.58 -24.94 8.32
CA GLY A 177 6.36 -25.91 9.38
C GLY A 177 4.94 -25.94 9.94
N GLU A 178 4.10 -24.96 9.62
CA GLU A 178 2.72 -24.88 10.10
C GLU A 178 1.84 -25.98 9.46
N ARG A 179 0.84 -26.44 10.19
CA ARG A 179 -0.16 -27.38 9.64
C ARG A 179 -1.10 -26.65 8.69
N ILE A 180 -1.49 -27.31 7.61
CA ILE A 180 -2.39 -26.72 6.60
C ILE A 180 -3.70 -26.21 7.21
N GLN A 181 -4.26 -26.96 8.16
CA GLN A 181 -5.51 -26.61 8.85
C GLN A 181 -5.40 -25.37 9.75
N ASP A 182 -4.20 -25.06 10.26
CA ASP A 182 -3.95 -23.95 11.20
C ASP A 182 -3.40 -22.71 10.46
N ALA A 183 -2.95 -22.87 9.22
CA ALA A 183 -2.22 -21.86 8.46
C ALA A 183 -3.00 -20.57 8.22
N GLU A 184 -4.31 -20.64 7.99
CA GLU A 184 -5.13 -19.44 7.80
C GLU A 184 -5.20 -18.60 9.07
N GLU A 185 -5.45 -19.22 10.23
CA GLU A 185 -5.47 -18.53 11.51
C GLU A 185 -4.09 -17.98 11.85
N LYS A 186 -3.04 -18.79 11.68
CA LYS A 186 -1.65 -18.40 11.89
C LYS A 186 -1.25 -17.20 11.04
N ALA A 187 -1.69 -17.14 9.78
CA ALA A 187 -1.44 -16.00 8.91
C ALA A 187 -2.03 -14.69 9.47
N GLY A 188 -3.23 -14.75 10.04
CA GLY A 188 -3.84 -13.61 10.73
C GLY A 188 -3.03 -13.15 11.95
N LEU A 189 -2.59 -14.09 12.79
CA LEU A 189 -1.76 -13.79 13.97
C LEU A 189 -0.40 -13.19 13.58
N LEU A 190 0.26 -13.75 12.57
CA LEU A 190 1.51 -13.22 12.04
C LEU A 190 1.32 -11.80 11.48
N HIS A 191 0.22 -11.54 10.77
CA HIS A 191 -0.10 -10.19 10.32
C HIS A 191 -0.29 -9.21 11.49
N HIS A 192 -1.01 -9.61 12.56
CA HIS A 192 -1.16 -8.79 13.78
C HIS A 192 0.18 -8.44 14.43
N ASN A 193 1.15 -9.37 14.38
CA ASN A 193 2.50 -9.15 14.92
C ASN A 193 3.39 -8.31 13.99
N TYR A 194 2.97 -8.10 12.74
CA TYR A 194 3.68 -7.21 11.82
C TYR A 194 3.30 -5.75 12.09
N PRO A 195 4.25 -4.80 12.04
CA PRO A 195 3.97 -3.37 12.28
C PRO A 195 3.23 -2.75 11.08
N CYS A 196 1.94 -3.04 10.98
CA CYS A 196 1.04 -2.51 9.97
C CYS A 196 0.63 -1.06 10.31
N LEU A 197 0.59 -0.19 9.30
CA LEU A 197 0.14 1.20 9.44
C LEU A 197 -1.39 1.34 9.43
N ALA A 198 -2.10 0.31 8.98
CA ALA A 198 -3.55 0.35 8.93
C ALA A 198 -4.13 0.51 10.35
N THR A 199 -5.05 1.45 10.53
CA THR A 199 -5.55 1.83 11.85
C THR A 199 -6.35 0.72 12.52
N MET A 200 -6.27 0.68 13.86
CA MET A 200 -7.12 -0.11 14.75
C MET A 200 -8.44 0.60 15.11
N THR A 201 -8.63 1.85 14.65
CA THR A 201 -9.93 2.52 14.76
C THR A 201 -10.95 1.84 13.86
N ILE A 202 -12.18 1.67 14.35
CA ILE A 202 -13.27 1.09 13.56
C ILE A 202 -13.56 1.99 12.37
N ASP A 203 -13.52 1.40 11.18
CA ASP A 203 -13.89 2.06 9.94
C ASP A 203 -15.41 2.01 9.75
N TRP A 204 -16.04 3.17 9.64
CA TRP A 204 -17.50 3.27 9.49
C TRP A 204 -18.03 2.59 8.22
N GLN A 205 -17.23 2.44 7.17
CA GLN A 205 -17.66 1.81 5.91
C GLN A 205 -17.67 0.28 6.02
N PHE A 206 -16.73 -0.29 6.77
CA PHE A 206 -16.54 -1.74 6.86
C PHE A 206 -17.05 -2.34 8.17
N GLN A 207 -17.38 -1.51 9.15
CA GLN A 207 -17.78 -1.93 10.51
C GLN A 207 -16.74 -2.84 11.18
N ASP A 208 -15.46 -2.65 10.81
CA ASP A 208 -14.28 -3.33 11.35
C ASP A 208 -13.07 -2.40 11.19
N THR A 209 -11.93 -2.74 11.79
CA THR A 209 -10.69 -1.98 11.65
C THR A 209 -10.05 -2.19 10.27
N LEU A 210 -9.32 -1.19 9.78
CA LEU A 210 -8.56 -1.35 8.53
C LEU A 210 -7.41 -2.35 8.69
N MET A 211 -6.88 -2.52 9.91
CA MET A 211 -5.90 -3.55 10.23
C MET A 211 -6.47 -4.96 10.08
N HIS A 212 -7.65 -5.25 10.64
CA HIS A 212 -8.31 -6.55 10.45
C HIS A 212 -8.63 -6.81 8.99
N ARG A 213 -9.10 -5.78 8.27
CA ARG A 213 -9.33 -5.88 6.82
C ARG A 213 -8.05 -6.27 6.06
N ALA A 214 -6.91 -5.66 6.39
CA ALA A 214 -5.61 -6.06 5.84
C ALA A 214 -5.24 -7.51 6.20
N GLY A 215 -5.50 -7.94 7.44
CA GLY A 215 -5.33 -9.31 7.90
C GLY A 215 -6.18 -10.31 7.10
N TYR A 216 -7.44 -9.99 6.82
CA TYR A 216 -8.30 -10.86 6.01
C TYR A 216 -7.77 -11.08 4.61
N PHE A 217 -7.11 -10.08 3.99
CA PHE A 217 -6.55 -10.27 2.65
C PHE A 217 -5.43 -11.30 2.61
N VAL A 218 -4.52 -11.30 3.60
CA VAL A 218 -3.47 -12.32 3.65
C VAL A 218 -4.01 -13.68 4.06
N LYS A 219 -4.97 -13.74 5.00
CA LYS A 219 -5.68 -14.99 5.36
C LYS A 219 -6.34 -15.62 4.13
N GLU A 220 -7.09 -14.83 3.38
CA GLU A 220 -7.78 -15.29 2.17
C GLU A 220 -6.80 -15.77 1.09
N SER A 221 -5.66 -15.08 0.95
CA SER A 221 -4.59 -15.48 0.03
C SER A 221 -4.00 -16.85 0.40
N VAL A 222 -3.68 -17.05 1.68
CA VAL A 222 -3.20 -18.33 2.23
C VAL A 222 -4.25 -19.44 2.06
N ARG A 223 -5.50 -19.17 2.41
CA ARG A 223 -6.62 -20.12 2.27
C ARG A 223 -6.81 -20.56 0.82
N ARG A 224 -6.72 -19.63 -0.14
CA ARG A 224 -6.80 -19.94 -1.58
C ARG A 224 -5.64 -20.82 -2.03
N ALA A 225 -4.41 -20.52 -1.60
CA ALA A 225 -3.23 -21.31 -1.92
C ALA A 225 -3.34 -22.76 -1.41
N LEU A 226 -4.10 -23.00 -0.33
CA LEU A 226 -4.25 -24.32 0.30
C LEU A 226 -5.52 -25.09 -0.14
N LYS A 227 -6.41 -24.49 -0.93
CA LYS A 227 -7.72 -25.07 -1.30
C LYS A 227 -7.61 -26.44 -2.00
N GLY A 228 -6.53 -26.71 -2.71
CA GLY A 228 -6.25 -28.00 -3.35
C GLY A 228 -5.64 -29.06 -2.42
N SER A 229 -5.02 -28.63 -1.32
CA SER A 229 -4.29 -29.50 -0.39
C SER A 229 -5.17 -30.02 0.75
N LEU A 230 -6.32 -29.39 1.00
CA LEU A 230 -7.31 -29.79 2.02
C LEU A 230 -8.25 -30.93 1.59
N LYS A 231 -8.12 -31.44 0.35
CA LYS A 231 -9.02 -32.45 -0.24
C LYS A 231 -8.40 -33.86 -0.34
N ARG A 232 -7.30 -34.13 0.34
CA ARG A 232 -6.65 -35.45 0.36
C ARG A 232 -6.71 -36.07 1.74
#